data_AF-A0A1V3JVU6-F1
#
_entry.id   AF-A0A1V3JVU6-F1
#
_cell.length_a   1.000
_cell.length_b   1.000
_cell.length_c   1.000
_cell.angle_alpha   90.00
_cell.angle_beta   90.00
_cell.angle_gamma   90.00
#
_symmetry.space_group_name_H-M   'P 1'
#
loop_
_entity.id
_entity.type
_entity.pdbx_description
1 polymer ?
#
loop_
_entity_poly.entity_id
_entity_poly.type
_entity_poly.pdbx_seq_one_letter_code
_entity_poly.pdbx_strand_id
1 'polypeptide(L)'
;MPKESQNILVISYSQTGQLSRLVEHFLKPLQSNDIYIEHHIIKPCEPYPFPWKFISFFNQFPETVHLQPAPIHSPELQQKKYDLVIVAYTVWFLSPSQPITAFLQSEQAQRHLKNTPVITLIGCRNMWLQAQEKMKSLLADCGANLIANVVKVDQSNDWASFITTPMWMLTGKKKAVAWLPSAGIAESEIKDMQRFGTVLLQKITENQPLDKTLFQNMGAVKIDEKLMMSEKVGARSFHIWGKLLIKCGQISPSFRKIVLYFYIVFLVAMILTVVPISAVIKRLLKPLIQKKLNEQKRYFAEPSGE
;
A
#
# COMPACT_ATOMS: atom_id res chain seq x y z
N MET A 1 32.51 21.17 -5.77
CA MET A 1 31.45 21.51 -6.73
C MET A 1 30.26 22.01 -5.95
N PRO A 2 29.57 23.09 -6.36
CA PRO A 2 28.33 23.49 -5.70
C PRO A 2 27.35 22.31 -5.75
N LYS A 3 26.66 22.06 -4.62
CA LYS A 3 25.70 20.96 -4.47
C LYS A 3 24.56 21.19 -5.46
N GLU A 4 24.39 20.30 -6.44
CA GLU A 4 23.21 20.33 -7.30
C GLU A 4 21.98 20.12 -6.44
N SER A 5 20.95 20.95 -6.63
CA SER A 5 19.69 20.84 -5.90
C SER A 5 19.05 19.48 -6.20
N GLN A 6 18.73 18.71 -5.16
CA GLN A 6 18.18 17.37 -5.28
C GLN A 6 16.71 17.46 -5.71
N ASN A 7 16.35 16.87 -6.85
CA ASN A 7 14.97 16.87 -7.34
C ASN A 7 14.25 15.60 -6.89
N ILE A 8 13.26 15.74 -6.00
CA ILE A 8 12.48 14.63 -5.46
C ILE A 8 11.04 14.73 -5.99
N LEU A 9 10.56 13.66 -6.63
CA LEU A 9 9.16 13.51 -6.98
C LEU A 9 8.44 12.73 -5.89
N VAL A 10 7.29 13.23 -5.44
CA VAL A 10 6.40 12.50 -4.54
C VAL A 10 5.09 12.24 -5.25
N ILE A 11 4.78 10.97 -5.48
CA ILE A 11 3.50 10.52 -6.04
C ILE A 11 2.65 9.96 -4.92
N SER A 12 1.42 10.44 -4.78
CA SER A 12 0.52 9.93 -3.75
C SER A 12 -0.94 9.94 -4.16
N TYR A 13 -1.72 9.04 -3.57
CA TYR A 13 -3.18 9.08 -3.59
C TYR A 13 -3.75 8.65 -2.24
N SER A 14 -4.54 9.54 -1.63
CA SER A 14 -5.09 9.34 -0.29
C SER A 14 -6.58 9.63 -0.30
N GLN A 15 -7.39 8.60 -0.09
CA GLN A 15 -8.84 8.76 -0.06
C GLN A 15 -9.34 9.40 1.24
N THR A 16 -8.74 9.04 2.38
CA THR A 16 -9.22 9.46 3.72
C THR A 16 -8.36 10.56 4.35
N GLY A 17 -7.33 11.04 3.65
CA GLY A 17 -6.34 11.98 4.17
C GLY A 17 -5.26 11.33 5.05
N GLN A 18 -5.42 10.10 5.52
CA GLN A 18 -4.46 9.45 6.40
C GLN A 18 -3.07 9.24 5.76
N LEU A 19 -3.04 8.79 4.50
CA LEU A 19 -1.77 8.64 3.79
C LEU A 19 -1.13 10.01 3.51
N SER A 20 -1.93 11.03 3.23
CA SER A 20 -1.41 12.40 3.04
C SER A 20 -0.64 12.87 4.27
N ARG A 21 -1.12 12.56 5.47
CA ARG A 21 -0.45 12.91 6.73
C ARG A 21 0.85 12.11 6.94
N LEU A 22 0.88 10.83 6.54
CA LEU A 22 2.13 10.06 6.54
C LEU A 22 3.18 10.70 5.63
N VAL A 23 2.77 11.09 4.42
CA VAL A 23 3.64 11.77 3.46
C VAL A 23 4.10 13.12 4.02
N GLU A 24 3.20 13.95 4.54
CA GLU A 24 3.54 15.24 5.15
C GLU A 24 4.58 15.08 6.26
N HIS A 25 4.38 14.13 7.18
CA HIS A 25 5.34 13.89 8.26
C HIS A 25 6.68 13.32 7.76
N PHE A 26 6.67 12.48 6.72
CA PHE A 26 7.91 12.01 6.08
C PHE A 26 8.69 13.15 5.41
N LEU A 27 7.99 14.07 4.74
CA LEU A 27 8.62 15.17 4.00
C LEU A 27 9.03 16.35 4.88
N LYS A 28 8.44 16.48 6.08
CA LYS A 28 8.69 17.62 6.97
C LYS A 28 10.18 17.94 7.20
N PRO A 29 11.08 16.95 7.45
CA PRO A 29 12.51 17.23 7.60
C PRO A 29 13.19 17.71 6.31
N LEU A 30 12.63 17.39 5.14
CA LEU A 30 13.25 17.68 3.83
C LEU A 30 13.01 19.11 3.34
N GLN A 31 12.33 19.96 4.12
CA GLN A 31 12.10 21.38 3.82
C GLN A 31 13.40 22.19 3.98
N SER A 32 14.34 22.01 3.05
CA SER A 32 15.64 22.68 3.02
C SER A 32 15.87 23.34 1.67
N ASN A 33 16.75 24.35 1.60
CA ASN A 33 16.99 25.12 0.38
C ASN A 33 17.66 24.29 -0.75
N ASP A 34 18.27 23.15 -0.41
CA ASP A 34 19.01 22.29 -1.36
C ASP A 34 18.16 21.17 -1.96
N ILE A 35 16.87 21.09 -1.61
CA ILE A 35 15.97 20.02 -2.05
C ILE A 35 14.73 20.64 -2.69
N TYR A 36 14.53 20.34 -3.96
CA TYR A 36 13.29 20.64 -4.65
C TYR A 36 12.35 19.44 -4.58
N ILE A 37 11.19 19.62 -3.95
CA ILE A 37 10.17 18.57 -3.81
C ILE A 37 8.97 18.92 -4.66
N GLU A 38 8.70 18.09 -5.67
CA GLU A 38 7.47 18.14 -6.44
C GLU A 38 6.49 17.08 -5.92
N HIS A 39 5.40 17.52 -5.28
CA HIS A 39 4.39 16.60 -4.77
C HIS A 39 3.18 16.56 -5.70
N HIS A 40 3.08 15.47 -6.47
CA HIS A 40 1.95 15.20 -7.35
C HIS A 40 0.94 14.28 -6.67
N ILE A 41 -0.27 14.80 -6.43
CA ILE A 41 -1.41 14.02 -5.94
C ILE A 41 -2.20 13.54 -7.15
N ILE A 42 -2.26 12.21 -7.33
CA ILE A 42 -2.97 11.61 -8.46
C ILE A 42 -4.45 11.96 -8.40
N LYS A 43 -5.01 12.35 -9.55
CA LYS A 43 -6.44 12.61 -9.71
C LYS A 43 -7.08 11.53 -10.59
N PRO A 44 -7.91 10.64 -10.03
CA PRO A 44 -8.75 9.74 -10.83
C PRO A 44 -9.68 10.56 -11.74
N CYS A 45 -9.95 10.07 -12.97
CA CYS A 45 -10.94 10.70 -13.84
C CYS A 45 -12.34 10.65 -13.20
N GLU A 46 -12.66 9.51 -12.58
CA GLU A 46 -13.84 9.37 -11.72
C GLU A 46 -13.40 9.27 -10.25
N PRO A 47 -13.73 10.25 -9.39
CA PRO A 47 -13.35 10.22 -8.00
C PRO A 47 -13.93 9.03 -7.24
N TYR A 48 -13.09 8.32 -6.48
CA TYR A 48 -13.55 7.28 -5.57
C TYR A 48 -14.20 7.89 -4.32
N PRO A 49 -15.49 7.61 -4.05
CA PRO A 49 -16.24 8.29 -3.00
C PRO A 49 -15.75 7.87 -1.61
N PHE A 50 -15.83 8.81 -0.67
CA PHE A 50 -15.68 8.54 0.75
C PHE A 50 -16.72 9.33 1.54
N PRO A 51 -17.53 8.67 2.41
CA PRO A 51 -17.62 7.24 2.61
C PRO A 51 -18.17 6.48 1.41
N TRP A 52 -17.89 5.19 1.33
CA TRP A 52 -18.34 4.32 0.25
C TRP A 52 -19.75 3.81 0.46
N LYS A 53 -20.47 3.63 -0.65
CA LYS A 53 -21.62 2.71 -0.69
C LYS A 53 -21.11 1.27 -0.67
N PHE A 54 -21.77 0.40 0.10
CA PHE A 54 -21.34 -1.00 0.33
C PHE A 54 -20.99 -1.75 -0.95
N ILE A 55 -21.89 -1.76 -1.93
CA ILE A 55 -21.67 -2.46 -3.19
C ILE A 55 -20.59 -1.79 -4.03
N SER A 56 -20.55 -0.45 -4.08
CA SER A 56 -19.54 0.28 -4.84
C SER A 56 -18.13 -0.01 -4.33
N PHE A 57 -17.95 -0.19 -3.00
CA PHE A 57 -16.67 -0.56 -2.39
C PHE A 57 -16.20 -1.95 -2.85
N PHE A 58 -17.02 -2.98 -2.65
CA PHE A 58 -16.65 -4.34 -3.05
C PHE A 58 -16.53 -4.47 -4.56
N ASN A 59 -17.31 -3.73 -5.34
CA ASN A 59 -17.23 -3.81 -6.79
C ASN A 59 -15.89 -3.32 -7.36
N GLN A 60 -15.03 -2.65 -6.57
CA GLN A 60 -13.67 -2.27 -6.98
C GLN A 60 -12.66 -3.42 -6.92
N PHE A 61 -12.93 -4.46 -6.13
CA PHE A 61 -11.93 -5.50 -5.88
C PHE A 61 -11.46 -6.23 -7.15
N PRO A 62 -12.32 -6.58 -8.14
CA PRO A 62 -11.89 -7.40 -9.27
C PRO A 62 -10.78 -6.71 -10.08
N GLU A 63 -11.02 -5.48 -10.51
CA GLU A 63 -10.09 -4.64 -11.26
C GLU A 63 -8.81 -4.37 -10.46
N THR A 64 -8.97 -4.06 -9.17
CA THR A 64 -7.85 -3.80 -8.25
C THR A 64 -6.89 -5.00 -8.16
N VAL A 65 -7.44 -6.21 -8.01
CA VAL A 65 -6.64 -7.44 -7.83
C VAL A 65 -5.95 -7.86 -9.11
N HIS A 66 -6.57 -7.57 -10.26
CA HIS A 66 -6.04 -7.88 -11.58
C HIS A 66 -5.18 -6.74 -12.17
N LEU A 67 -4.91 -5.68 -11.41
CA LEU A 67 -4.14 -4.52 -11.86
C LEU A 67 -4.70 -3.92 -13.15
N GLN A 68 -6.03 -3.81 -13.23
CA GLN A 68 -6.78 -3.19 -14.32
C GLN A 68 -7.44 -1.89 -13.82
N PRO A 69 -6.64 -0.86 -13.47
CA PRO A 69 -7.16 0.31 -12.79
C PRO A 69 -8.04 1.17 -13.71
N ALA A 70 -8.98 1.90 -13.10
CA ALA A 70 -9.69 2.98 -13.78
C ALA A 70 -8.72 4.10 -14.21
N PRO A 71 -9.05 4.87 -15.27
CA PRO A 71 -8.19 5.92 -15.77
C PRO A 71 -8.00 7.07 -14.76
N ILE A 72 -6.82 7.69 -14.84
CA ILE A 72 -6.44 8.89 -14.09
C ILE A 72 -6.22 10.05 -15.07
N HIS A 73 -6.35 11.28 -14.59
CA HIS A 73 -5.85 12.44 -15.33
C HIS A 73 -4.35 12.28 -15.54
N SER A 74 -3.87 12.67 -16.74
CA SER A 74 -2.45 12.59 -17.07
C SER A 74 -1.62 13.42 -16.08
N PRO A 75 -0.61 12.82 -15.42
CA PRO A 75 0.27 13.57 -14.53
C PRO A 75 1.08 14.61 -15.30
N GLU A 76 0.92 15.88 -14.92
CA GLU A 76 1.77 16.97 -15.39
C GLU A 76 2.93 17.12 -14.42
N LEU A 77 4.10 16.59 -14.81
CA LEU A 77 5.32 16.60 -14.02
C LEU A 77 6.28 17.67 -14.55
N GLN A 78 6.78 18.53 -13.67
CA GLN A 78 7.52 19.74 -14.05
C GLN A 78 8.97 19.43 -14.45
N GLN A 79 9.61 18.48 -13.78
CA GLN A 79 11.02 18.14 -14.04
C GLN A 79 11.14 17.07 -15.11
N LYS A 80 12.18 17.19 -15.95
CA LYS A 80 12.51 16.15 -16.95
C LYS A 80 13.05 14.88 -16.30
N LYS A 81 13.73 15.02 -15.16
CA LYS A 81 14.37 13.93 -14.40
C LYS A 81 14.26 14.25 -12.90
N TYR A 82 14.10 13.20 -12.11
CA TYR A 82 14.19 13.26 -10.65
C TYR A 82 15.31 12.35 -10.19
N ASP A 83 15.95 12.71 -9.09
CA ASP A 83 17.03 11.94 -8.50
C ASP A 83 16.50 10.88 -7.51
N LEU A 84 15.27 11.08 -7.03
CA LEU A 84 14.55 10.18 -6.15
C LEU A 84 13.05 10.30 -6.41
N VAL A 85 12.34 9.17 -6.38
CA VAL A 85 10.89 9.14 -6.44
C VAL A 85 10.33 8.46 -5.19
N ILE A 86 9.36 9.09 -4.56
CA ILE A 86 8.64 8.56 -3.40
C ILE A 86 7.23 8.21 -3.86
N VAL A 87 6.88 6.93 -3.81
CA VAL A 87 5.54 6.42 -4.14
C VAL A 87 4.81 6.06 -2.87
N ALA A 88 3.86 6.91 -2.48
CA ALA A 88 3.01 6.68 -1.32
C ALA A 88 1.67 6.08 -1.75
N TYR A 89 1.29 4.94 -1.15
CA TYR A 89 0.07 4.25 -1.54
C TYR A 89 -0.65 3.58 -0.37
N THR A 90 -1.93 3.28 -0.60
CA THR A 90 -2.75 2.47 0.29
C THR A 90 -3.02 1.11 -0.34
N VAL A 91 -3.31 0.11 0.49
CA VAL A 91 -3.59 -1.26 0.05
C VAL A 91 -5.10 -1.46 -0.10
N TRP A 92 -5.54 -1.83 -1.30
CA TRP A 92 -6.92 -2.17 -1.62
C TRP A 92 -6.97 -3.65 -2.02
N PHE A 93 -7.73 -4.46 -1.28
CA PHE A 93 -7.91 -5.89 -1.56
C PHE A 93 -6.58 -6.63 -1.84
N LEU A 94 -5.59 -6.42 -0.95
CA LEU A 94 -4.24 -7.02 -1.05
C LEU A 94 -3.45 -6.61 -2.30
N SER A 95 -3.76 -5.44 -2.87
CA SER A 95 -3.09 -4.87 -4.04
C SER A 95 -2.86 -3.37 -3.85
N PRO A 96 -1.95 -2.72 -4.58
CA PRO A 96 -1.85 -1.26 -4.57
C PRO A 96 -3.18 -0.63 -5.01
N SER A 97 -3.48 0.56 -4.48
CA SER A 97 -4.70 1.29 -4.87
C SER A 97 -4.73 1.53 -6.39
N GLN A 98 -5.94 1.56 -6.96
CA GLN A 98 -6.10 1.70 -8.41
C GLN A 98 -5.43 2.97 -8.97
N PRO A 99 -5.55 4.17 -8.36
CA PRO A 99 -4.89 5.37 -8.88
C PRO A 99 -3.36 5.24 -9.00
N ILE A 100 -2.74 4.62 -7.99
CA ILE A 100 -1.29 4.39 -7.99
C ILE A 100 -0.92 3.36 -9.06
N THR A 101 -1.72 2.30 -9.19
CA THR A 101 -1.54 1.31 -10.25
C THR A 101 -1.64 1.95 -11.63
N ALA A 102 -2.62 2.83 -11.86
CA ALA A 102 -2.80 3.55 -13.12
C ALA A 102 -1.61 4.45 -13.44
N PHE A 103 -1.07 5.16 -12.44
CA PHE A 103 0.16 5.92 -12.62
C PHE A 103 1.33 5.02 -13.02
N LEU A 104 1.56 3.92 -12.29
CA LEU A 104 2.69 3.02 -12.56
C LEU A 104 2.60 2.35 -13.95
N GLN A 105 1.40 2.20 -14.50
CA GLN A 105 1.18 1.67 -15.85
C GLN A 105 1.23 2.73 -16.95
N SER A 106 1.41 4.01 -16.60
CA SER A 106 1.40 5.12 -17.55
C SER A 106 2.78 5.37 -18.18
N GLU A 107 2.79 6.02 -19.35
CA GLU A 107 4.03 6.43 -20.02
C GLU A 107 4.86 7.39 -19.16
N GLN A 108 4.21 8.21 -18.33
CA GLN A 108 4.90 9.13 -17.43
C GLN A 108 5.69 8.35 -16.38
N ALA A 109 5.13 7.31 -15.76
CA ALA A 109 5.88 6.47 -14.83
C ALA A 109 7.06 5.79 -15.51
N GLN A 110 6.86 5.21 -16.70
CA GLN A 110 7.93 4.60 -17.49
C GLN A 110 9.09 5.58 -17.76
N ARG A 111 8.77 6.84 -18.04
CA ARG A 111 9.77 7.89 -18.29
C ARG A 111 10.53 8.30 -17.03
N HIS A 112 9.83 8.52 -15.92
CA HIS A 112 10.42 9.14 -14.72
C HIS A 112 10.98 8.13 -13.71
N LEU A 113 10.51 6.89 -13.73
CA LEU A 113 10.98 5.85 -12.80
C LEU A 113 12.17 5.05 -13.34
N LYS A 114 12.39 5.02 -14.66
CA LYS A 114 13.46 4.22 -15.27
C LYS A 114 14.83 4.63 -14.75
N ASN A 115 15.53 3.66 -14.16
CA ASN A 115 16.83 3.79 -13.48
C ASN A 115 16.83 4.80 -12.32
N THR A 116 15.66 5.15 -11.80
CA THR A 116 15.53 6.11 -10.69
C THR A 116 15.38 5.35 -9.36
N PRO A 117 16.07 5.77 -8.29
CA PRO A 117 15.82 5.27 -6.95
C PRO A 117 14.38 5.54 -6.51
N VAL A 118 13.72 4.53 -5.93
CA VAL A 118 12.34 4.61 -5.45
C VAL A 118 12.24 4.23 -3.98
N ILE A 119 11.54 5.07 -3.21
CA ILE A 119 11.07 4.77 -1.86
C ILE A 119 9.56 4.55 -1.92
N THR A 120 9.08 3.49 -1.27
CA THR A 120 7.65 3.24 -1.12
C THR A 120 7.19 3.56 0.30
N LEU A 121 6.07 4.25 0.44
CA LEU A 121 5.42 4.53 1.72
C LEU A 121 4.03 3.89 1.72
N ILE A 122 3.79 2.94 2.62
CA ILE A 122 2.53 2.21 2.72
C ILE A 122 1.77 2.66 3.95
N GLY A 123 0.55 3.17 3.75
CA GLY A 123 -0.43 3.33 4.81
C GLY A 123 -1.55 2.30 4.63
N CYS A 124 -1.69 1.37 5.57
CA CYS A 124 -2.75 0.37 5.47
C CYS A 124 -3.28 -0.05 6.84
N ARG A 125 -4.30 -0.90 6.83
CA ARG A 125 -4.84 -1.52 8.04
C ARG A 125 -3.90 -2.62 8.51
N ASN A 126 -3.71 -3.63 7.67
CA ASN A 126 -2.80 -4.76 7.81
C ASN A 126 -2.64 -5.41 6.42
N MET A 127 -2.01 -6.58 6.34
CA MET A 127 -1.94 -7.42 5.13
C MET A 127 -1.52 -6.65 3.86
N TRP A 128 -0.28 -6.18 3.84
CA TRP A 128 0.28 -5.39 2.75
C TRP A 128 1.30 -6.17 1.90
N LEU A 129 1.64 -7.40 2.30
CA LEU A 129 2.73 -8.17 1.70
C LEU A 129 2.47 -8.46 0.22
N GLN A 130 1.26 -8.91 -0.12
CA GLN A 130 0.88 -9.21 -1.50
C GLN A 130 0.77 -7.93 -2.34
N ALA A 131 0.36 -6.82 -1.72
CA ALA A 131 0.35 -5.53 -2.38
C ALA A 131 1.77 -5.07 -2.70
N GLN A 132 2.72 -5.29 -1.79
CA GLN A 132 4.13 -4.98 -2.03
C GLN A 132 4.73 -5.84 -3.13
N GLU A 133 4.39 -7.13 -3.23
CA GLU A 133 4.89 -7.96 -4.33
C GLU A 133 4.40 -7.46 -5.69
N LYS A 134 3.13 -7.04 -5.78
CA LYS A 134 2.59 -6.41 -6.98
C LYS A 134 3.26 -5.06 -7.26
N MET A 135 3.51 -4.26 -6.22
CA MET A 135 4.26 -3.00 -6.33
C MET A 135 5.68 -3.23 -6.86
N LYS A 136 6.41 -4.22 -6.35
CA LYS A 136 7.74 -4.60 -6.84
C LYS A 136 7.70 -4.96 -8.33
N SER A 137 6.70 -5.72 -8.77
CA SER A 137 6.51 -6.04 -10.20
C SER A 137 6.26 -4.77 -11.02
N LEU A 138 5.31 -3.93 -10.61
CA LEU A 138 4.99 -2.68 -11.31
C LEU A 138 6.19 -1.73 -11.41
N LEU A 139 7.00 -1.64 -10.35
CA LEU A 139 8.24 -0.85 -10.36
C LEU A 139 9.30 -1.47 -11.26
N ALA A 140 9.44 -2.79 -11.26
CA ALA A 140 10.37 -3.51 -12.15
C ALA A 140 9.98 -3.33 -13.63
N ASP A 141 8.69 -3.36 -13.95
CA ASP A 141 8.15 -3.11 -15.30
C ASP A 141 8.47 -1.68 -15.77
N CYS A 142 8.65 -0.73 -14.84
CA CYS A 142 9.13 0.63 -15.11
C CYS A 142 10.65 0.78 -15.15
N GLY A 143 11.41 -0.30 -14.90
CA GLY A 143 12.86 -0.25 -14.75
C GLY A 143 13.32 0.55 -13.53
N ALA A 144 12.49 0.64 -12.49
CA ALA A 144 12.75 1.44 -11.29
C ALA A 144 13.59 0.68 -10.26
N ASN A 145 14.38 1.41 -9.47
CA ASN A 145 15.23 0.84 -8.45
C ASN A 145 14.60 1.01 -7.06
N LEU A 146 13.82 0.03 -6.60
CA LEU A 146 13.26 0.06 -5.24
C LEU A 146 14.38 -0.04 -4.19
N ILE A 147 14.65 1.06 -3.50
CA ILE A 147 15.72 1.17 -2.48
C ILE A 147 15.17 1.11 -1.06
N ALA A 148 13.92 1.52 -0.82
CA ALA A 148 13.35 1.51 0.53
C ALA A 148 11.83 1.28 0.52
N ASN A 149 11.31 0.69 1.60
CA ASN A 149 9.89 0.52 1.87
C ASN A 149 9.62 0.83 3.34
N VAL A 150 8.73 1.78 3.60
CA VAL A 150 8.27 2.14 4.95
C VAL A 150 6.79 1.82 5.06
N VAL A 151 6.40 1.04 6.07
CA VAL A 151 5.04 0.55 6.23
C VAL A 151 4.49 0.94 7.60
N LYS A 152 3.37 1.67 7.58
CA LYS A 152 2.57 1.98 8.76
C LYS A 152 1.23 1.28 8.69
N VAL A 153 0.96 0.48 9.71
CA VAL A 153 -0.26 -0.33 9.86
C VAL A 153 -1.14 0.21 10.99
N ASP A 154 -2.44 -0.09 10.93
CA ASP A 154 -3.37 0.13 12.04
C ASP A 154 -2.97 -0.79 13.20
N GLN A 155 -2.85 -0.24 14.41
CA GLN A 155 -2.43 -0.97 15.60
C GLN A 155 -3.59 -1.60 16.39
N SER A 156 -4.84 -1.42 15.95
CA SER A 156 -5.98 -2.05 16.60
C SER A 156 -5.91 -3.57 16.49
N ASN A 157 -6.46 -4.28 17.49
CA ASN A 157 -6.54 -5.74 17.50
C ASN A 157 -7.11 -6.25 16.15
N ASP A 158 -6.47 -7.23 15.52
CA ASP A 158 -6.79 -7.69 14.16
C ASP A 158 -8.29 -7.89 13.95
N TRP A 159 -8.96 -8.55 14.90
CA TRP A 159 -10.40 -8.80 14.89
C TRP A 159 -11.24 -7.53 14.99
N ALA A 160 -10.85 -6.59 15.86
CA ALA A 160 -11.53 -5.30 15.96
C ALA A 160 -11.36 -4.52 14.67
N SER A 161 -10.15 -4.51 14.12
CA SER A 161 -9.81 -3.84 12.87
C SER A 161 -10.59 -4.39 11.66
N PHE A 162 -10.92 -5.70 11.65
CA PHE A 162 -11.76 -6.33 10.62
C PHE A 162 -13.18 -5.77 10.59
N ILE A 163 -13.66 -5.23 11.70
CA ILE A 163 -15.00 -4.64 11.81
C ILE A 163 -14.91 -3.11 11.66
N THR A 164 -13.97 -2.46 12.36
CA THR A 164 -13.87 -1.01 12.42
C THR A 164 -13.43 -0.39 11.09
N THR A 165 -12.61 -1.07 10.30
CA THR A 165 -12.15 -0.54 9.00
C THR A 165 -13.27 -0.51 7.96
N PRO A 166 -14.00 -1.62 7.67
CA PRO A 166 -15.17 -1.54 6.81
C PRO A 166 -16.21 -0.55 7.34
N MET A 167 -16.44 -0.51 8.66
CA MET A 167 -17.35 0.45 9.25
C MET A 167 -16.90 1.89 9.00
N TRP A 168 -15.61 2.22 9.13
CA TRP A 168 -15.07 3.53 8.79
C TRP A 168 -15.22 3.86 7.30
N MET A 169 -14.91 2.91 6.41
CA MET A 169 -15.06 3.09 4.97
C MET A 169 -16.52 3.35 4.56
N LEU A 170 -17.48 2.72 5.25
CA LEU A 170 -18.91 2.83 4.93
C LEU A 170 -19.62 3.99 5.65
N THR A 171 -19.15 4.38 6.83
CA THR A 171 -19.80 5.43 7.66
C THR A 171 -19.06 6.76 7.64
N GLY A 172 -17.79 6.78 7.24
CA GLY A 172 -16.92 7.94 7.29
C GLY A 172 -16.39 8.26 8.69
N LYS A 173 -16.90 7.60 9.74
CA LYS A 173 -16.55 7.85 11.14
C LYS A 173 -15.40 6.95 11.59
N LYS A 174 -14.23 7.54 11.88
CA LYS A 174 -13.07 6.80 12.43
C LYS A 174 -13.40 6.05 13.72
N LYS A 175 -14.31 6.60 14.53
CA LYS A 175 -14.85 5.96 15.72
C LYS A 175 -16.38 5.92 15.63
N ALA A 176 -16.90 5.01 14.82
CA ALA A 176 -18.34 4.85 14.63
C ALA A 176 -19.06 4.29 15.87
N VAL A 177 -18.33 3.59 16.75
CA VAL A 177 -18.85 2.96 17.97
C VAL A 177 -17.90 3.26 19.14
N ALA A 178 -18.45 3.74 20.26
CA ALA A 178 -17.66 4.26 21.38
C ALA A 178 -16.76 3.21 22.08
N TRP A 179 -17.19 1.94 22.10
CA TRP A 179 -16.47 0.82 22.74
C TRP A 179 -15.44 0.13 21.83
N LEU A 180 -15.43 0.44 20.53
CA LEU A 180 -14.43 -0.07 19.59
C LEU A 180 -13.23 0.90 19.47
N PRO A 181 -12.02 0.40 19.20
CA PRO A 181 -10.86 1.26 18.96
C PRO A 181 -11.08 2.12 17.70
N SER A 182 -10.50 3.31 17.69
CA SER A 182 -10.51 4.18 16.50
C SER A 182 -9.84 3.45 15.32
N ALA A 183 -10.49 3.44 14.16
CA ALA A 183 -9.94 2.88 12.94
C ALA A 183 -8.80 3.75 12.39
N GLY A 184 -7.77 3.10 11.86
CA GLY A 184 -6.64 3.74 11.20
C GLY A 184 -5.34 3.68 11.98
N ILE A 185 -4.33 4.32 11.42
CA ILE A 185 -2.97 4.38 11.91
C ILE A 185 -2.93 5.38 13.08
N ALA A 186 -2.30 4.96 14.18
CA ALA A 186 -2.15 5.80 15.36
C ALA A 186 -1.34 7.08 15.06
N GLU A 187 -1.65 8.17 15.76
CA GLU A 187 -0.95 9.45 15.61
C GLU A 187 0.56 9.35 15.88
N SER A 188 0.95 8.48 16.82
CA SER A 188 2.36 8.19 17.10
C SER A 188 3.08 7.60 15.88
N GLU A 189 2.45 6.66 15.17
CA GLU A 189 2.99 6.06 13.95
C GLU A 189 3.01 7.04 12.78
N ILE A 190 2.04 7.95 12.70
CA ILE A 190 2.05 9.03 11.70
C ILE A 190 3.24 9.96 11.96
N LYS A 191 3.43 10.38 13.22
CA LYS A 191 4.56 11.24 13.60
C LYS A 191 5.91 10.55 13.42
N ASP A 192 5.98 9.25 13.67
CA ASP A 192 7.19 8.44 13.50
C ASP A 192 7.77 8.50 12.07
N MET A 193 6.95 8.84 11.06
CA MET A 193 7.44 9.04 9.69
C MET A 193 8.56 10.08 9.58
N GLN A 194 8.61 11.06 10.49
CA GLN A 194 9.66 12.08 10.51
C GLN A 194 11.05 11.48 10.66
N ARG A 195 11.25 10.38 11.40
CA ARG A 195 12.59 9.83 11.58
C ARG A 195 13.20 9.31 10.29
N PHE A 196 12.38 8.75 9.40
CA PHE A 196 12.83 8.30 8.08
C PHE A 196 13.16 9.50 7.18
N GLY A 197 12.34 10.56 7.25
CA GLY A 197 12.63 11.82 6.57
C GLY A 197 13.96 12.44 7.02
N THR A 198 14.25 12.41 8.33
CA THR A 198 15.51 12.93 8.89
C THR A 198 16.72 12.15 8.38
N VAL A 199 16.65 10.82 8.33
CA VAL A 199 17.74 9.99 7.79
C VAL A 199 17.94 10.23 6.29
N LEU A 200 16.85 10.40 5.53
CA LEU A 200 16.93 10.75 4.12
C LEU A 200 17.60 12.12 3.91
N LEU A 201 17.21 13.14 4.71
CA LEU A 201 17.86 14.45 4.69
C LEU A 201 19.36 14.35 4.96
N GLN A 202 19.74 13.56 5.97
CA GLN A 202 21.13 13.37 6.34
C GLN A 202 21.93 12.78 5.17
N LYS A 203 21.44 11.68 4.57
CA LYS A 203 22.11 11.06 3.41
C LYS A 203 22.25 12.02 2.23
N ILE A 204 21.21 12.79 1.90
CA ILE A 204 21.25 13.80 0.83
C ILE A 204 22.27 14.90 1.16
N THR A 205 22.29 15.37 2.40
CA THR A 205 23.18 16.46 2.83
C THR A 205 24.64 16.05 2.83
N GLU A 206 24.91 14.81 3.22
CA GLU A 206 26.24 14.21 3.21
C GLU A 206 26.66 13.65 1.84
N ASN A 207 25.81 13.81 0.80
CA ASN A 207 26.02 13.27 -0.54
C ASN A 207 26.32 11.76 -0.55
N GLN A 208 25.68 11.02 0.35
CA GLN A 208 25.77 9.57 0.41
C GLN A 208 24.89 8.92 -0.67
N PRO A 209 25.26 7.73 -1.17
CA PRO A 209 24.43 7.01 -2.12
C PRO A 209 23.06 6.64 -1.52
N LEU A 210 22.00 6.88 -2.30
CA LEU A 210 20.65 6.43 -2.02
C LEU A 210 20.47 4.99 -2.53
N ASP A 211 20.81 4.03 -1.67
CA ASP A 211 20.75 2.60 -1.95
C ASP A 211 19.88 1.85 -0.93
N LYS A 212 19.89 0.51 -1.01
CA LYS A 212 19.11 -0.37 -0.13
C LYS A 212 19.48 -0.30 1.35
N THR A 213 20.54 0.43 1.73
CA THR A 213 20.94 0.62 3.13
C THR A 213 20.16 1.74 3.83
N LEU A 214 19.42 2.57 3.08
CA LEU A 214 18.84 3.83 3.57
C LEU A 214 18.05 3.71 4.89
N PHE A 215 17.23 2.67 5.07
CA PHE A 215 16.42 2.46 6.28
C PHE A 215 16.66 1.12 6.99
N GLN A 216 17.81 0.49 6.75
CA GLN A 216 18.12 -0.80 7.37
C GLN A 216 18.16 -0.72 8.90
N ASN A 217 17.57 -1.73 9.55
CA ASN A 217 17.51 -1.86 11.01
C ASN A 217 16.77 -0.71 11.72
N MET A 218 15.91 0.01 10.99
CA MET A 218 15.10 1.07 11.56
C MET A 218 13.67 0.60 11.88
N GLY A 219 13.27 -0.65 11.67
CA GLY A 219 11.85 -1.00 11.80
C GLY A 219 10.95 -0.20 10.88
N ALA A 220 11.45 0.02 9.65
CA ALA A 220 10.67 0.58 8.55
C ALA A 220 9.50 -0.33 8.19
N VAL A 221 9.67 -1.63 8.41
CA VAL A 221 8.66 -2.65 8.17
C VAL A 221 8.45 -3.45 9.46
N LYS A 222 7.21 -3.84 9.74
CA LYS A 222 6.89 -4.83 10.79
C LYS A 222 6.05 -5.93 10.16
N ILE A 223 6.51 -7.18 10.22
CA ILE A 223 5.82 -8.29 9.57
C ILE A 223 5.04 -9.08 10.61
N ASP A 224 3.71 -9.10 10.44
CA ASP A 224 2.87 -10.03 11.19
C ASP A 224 2.91 -11.41 10.52
N GLU A 225 3.73 -12.28 11.12
CA GLU A 225 3.87 -13.67 10.69
C GLU A 225 2.53 -14.41 10.65
N LYS A 226 1.55 -14.07 11.51
CA LYS A 226 0.25 -14.77 11.57
C LYS A 226 -0.51 -14.57 10.28
N LEU A 227 -0.46 -13.38 9.71
CA LEU A 227 -1.26 -12.98 8.55
C LEU A 227 -0.68 -13.47 7.22
N MET A 228 0.61 -13.80 7.14
CA MET A 228 1.28 -14.18 5.88
C MET A 228 0.58 -15.32 5.09
N MET A 229 0.07 -16.34 5.79
CA MET A 229 -0.59 -17.48 5.14
C MET A 229 -2.02 -17.11 4.74
N SER A 230 -2.75 -16.44 5.64
CA SER A 230 -4.11 -15.99 5.40
C SER A 230 -4.15 -15.00 4.23
N GLU A 231 -3.14 -14.13 4.12
CA GLU A 231 -3.00 -13.16 3.02
C GLU A 231 -2.76 -13.86 1.68
N LYS A 232 -1.90 -14.88 1.62
CA LYS A 232 -1.69 -15.69 0.39
C LYS A 232 -2.97 -16.40 -0.06
N VAL A 233 -3.69 -17.02 0.88
CA VAL A 233 -4.96 -17.69 0.59
C VAL A 233 -6.02 -16.68 0.13
N GLY A 234 -6.11 -15.54 0.82
CA GLY A 234 -6.97 -14.43 0.45
C GLY A 234 -6.67 -13.90 -0.94
N ALA A 235 -5.41 -13.64 -1.28
CA ALA A 235 -5.00 -13.15 -2.59
C ALA A 235 -5.35 -14.13 -3.71
N ARG A 236 -5.19 -15.45 -3.48
CA ARG A 236 -5.61 -16.47 -4.44
C ARG A 236 -7.12 -16.48 -4.66
N SER A 237 -7.88 -16.41 -3.56
CA SER A 237 -9.34 -16.31 -3.60
C SER A 237 -9.80 -15.06 -4.37
N PHE A 238 -9.27 -13.89 -4.02
CA PHE A 238 -9.54 -12.63 -4.71
C PHE A 238 -9.21 -12.72 -6.20
N HIS A 239 -8.11 -13.35 -6.59
CA HIS A 239 -7.72 -13.46 -7.99
C HIS A 239 -8.71 -14.33 -8.79
N ILE A 240 -9.10 -15.49 -8.27
CA ILE A 240 -10.05 -16.40 -8.92
C ILE A 240 -11.42 -15.73 -9.07
N TRP A 241 -11.97 -15.21 -7.97
CA TRP A 241 -13.28 -14.56 -7.97
C TRP A 241 -13.28 -13.26 -8.75
N GLY A 242 -12.19 -12.49 -8.72
CA GLY A 242 -12.03 -11.28 -9.51
C GLY A 242 -12.08 -11.58 -11.01
N LYS A 243 -11.41 -12.65 -11.45
CA LYS A 243 -11.43 -13.06 -12.87
C LYS A 243 -12.83 -13.48 -13.30
N LEU A 244 -13.55 -14.20 -12.44
CA LEU A 244 -14.94 -14.56 -12.68
C LEU A 244 -15.83 -13.31 -12.79
N LEU A 245 -15.72 -12.37 -11.86
CA LEU A 245 -16.55 -11.16 -11.85
C LEU A 245 -16.29 -10.23 -13.03
N ILE A 246 -15.04 -10.10 -13.48
CA ILE A 246 -14.71 -9.36 -14.70
C ILE A 246 -15.43 -9.99 -15.90
N LYS A 247 -15.35 -11.32 -16.06
CA LYS A 247 -16.06 -12.04 -17.14
C LYS A 247 -17.58 -11.90 -17.02
N CYS A 248 -18.15 -12.04 -15.83
CA CYS A 248 -19.58 -11.82 -15.59
C CYS A 248 -20.00 -10.40 -15.97
N GLY A 249 -19.15 -9.40 -15.69
CA GLY A 249 -19.39 -8.00 -16.03
C GLY A 249 -19.40 -7.73 -17.53
N GLN A 250 -18.59 -8.47 -18.31
CA GLN A 250 -18.59 -8.41 -19.77
C GLN A 250 -19.89 -8.97 -20.38
N ILE A 251 -20.55 -9.91 -19.69
CA ILE A 251 -21.85 -10.46 -20.12
C ILE A 251 -22.99 -9.52 -19.74
N SER A 252 -23.06 -9.13 -18.47
CA SER A 252 -24.11 -8.23 -17.97
C SER A 252 -23.70 -7.56 -16.65
N PRO A 253 -23.90 -6.23 -16.52
CA PRO A 253 -23.69 -5.52 -15.25
C PRO A 253 -24.52 -6.10 -14.09
N SER A 254 -25.76 -6.52 -14.36
CA SER A 254 -26.64 -7.11 -13.36
C SER A 254 -26.14 -8.48 -12.89
N PHE A 255 -25.61 -9.29 -13.81
CA PHE A 255 -25.06 -10.60 -13.48
C PHE A 255 -23.81 -10.50 -12.60
N ARG A 256 -22.90 -9.57 -12.93
CA ARG A 256 -21.76 -9.24 -12.05
C ARG A 256 -22.21 -8.88 -10.64
N LYS A 257 -23.24 -8.05 -10.51
CA LYS A 257 -23.76 -7.64 -9.20
C LYS A 257 -24.28 -8.84 -8.38
N ILE A 258 -24.99 -9.77 -9.00
CA ILE A 258 -25.47 -10.99 -8.34
C ILE A 258 -24.30 -11.85 -7.86
N VAL A 259 -23.32 -12.11 -8.74
CA VAL A 259 -22.12 -12.89 -8.39
C VAL A 259 -21.32 -12.19 -7.30
N LEU A 260 -21.30 -10.85 -7.28
CA LEU A 260 -20.63 -10.08 -6.24
C LEU A 260 -21.26 -10.30 -4.86
N TYR A 261 -22.59 -10.38 -4.77
CA TYR A 261 -23.26 -10.71 -3.50
C TYR A 261 -22.88 -12.11 -3.01
N PHE A 262 -22.89 -13.11 -3.89
CA PHE A 262 -22.43 -14.47 -3.55
C PHE A 262 -20.99 -14.45 -3.05
N TYR A 263 -20.13 -13.69 -3.73
CA TYR A 263 -18.74 -13.55 -3.32
C TYR A 263 -18.59 -12.89 -1.94
N ILE A 264 -19.38 -11.86 -1.61
CA ILE A 264 -19.34 -11.20 -0.31
C ILE A 264 -19.70 -12.19 0.81
N VAL A 265 -20.74 -13.00 0.61
CA VAL A 265 -21.13 -14.05 1.57
C VAL A 265 -20.01 -15.08 1.72
N PHE A 266 -19.43 -15.53 0.61
CA PHE A 266 -18.28 -16.43 0.60
C PHE A 266 -17.07 -15.84 1.33
N LEU A 267 -16.77 -14.55 1.13
CA LEU A 267 -15.65 -13.86 1.76
C LEU A 267 -15.83 -13.80 3.28
N VAL A 268 -17.03 -13.49 3.77
CA VAL A 268 -17.33 -13.50 5.20
C VAL A 268 -17.15 -14.91 5.78
N ALA A 269 -17.69 -15.94 5.13
CA ALA A 269 -17.52 -17.32 5.56
C ALA A 269 -16.03 -17.74 5.57
N MET A 270 -15.25 -17.32 4.57
CA MET A 270 -13.82 -17.58 4.47
C MET A 270 -13.06 -16.90 5.61
N ILE A 271 -13.37 -15.65 5.95
CA ILE A 271 -12.71 -14.94 7.06
C ILE A 271 -13.01 -15.65 8.39
N LEU A 272 -14.26 -16.03 8.64
CA LEU A 272 -14.68 -16.71 9.87
C LEU A 272 -14.08 -18.12 10.02
N THR A 273 -13.69 -18.77 8.93
CA THR A 273 -13.15 -20.15 8.95
C THR A 273 -11.64 -20.18 8.80
N VAL A 274 -11.09 -19.57 7.75
CA VAL A 274 -9.66 -19.66 7.39
C VAL A 274 -8.78 -18.94 8.39
N VAL A 275 -9.18 -17.78 8.92
CA VAL A 275 -8.34 -17.03 9.87
C VAL A 275 -8.13 -17.83 11.15
N PRO A 276 -9.16 -18.34 11.86
CA PRO A 276 -8.98 -19.20 13.03
C PRO A 276 -8.20 -20.48 12.72
N ILE A 277 -8.54 -21.18 11.63
CA ILE A 277 -7.88 -22.44 11.26
C ILE A 277 -6.39 -22.22 10.99
N SER A 278 -6.04 -21.17 10.24
CA SER A 278 -4.63 -20.86 9.94
C SER A 278 -3.82 -20.51 11.18
N ALA A 279 -4.43 -19.85 12.18
CA ALA A 279 -3.79 -19.57 13.45
C ALA A 279 -3.53 -20.85 14.26
N VAL A 280 -4.50 -21.78 14.30
CA VAL A 280 -4.36 -23.08 14.98
C VAL A 280 -3.29 -23.95 14.32
N ILE A 281 -3.35 -24.10 12.98
CA ILE A 281 -2.36 -24.89 12.23
C ILE A 281 -0.94 -24.35 12.47
N LYS A 282 -0.76 -23.03 12.48
CA LYS A 282 0.54 -22.43 12.78
C LYS A 282 1.01 -22.72 14.18
N ARG A 283 0.13 -22.65 15.19
CA ARG A 283 0.49 -22.97 16.57
C ARG A 283 1.00 -24.41 16.70
N LEU A 284 0.43 -25.34 15.92
CA LEU A 284 0.81 -26.75 15.92
C LEU A 284 2.11 -27.01 15.13
N LEU A 285 2.29 -26.37 13.98
CA LEU A 285 3.44 -26.63 13.08
C LEU A 285 4.63 -25.68 13.27
N LYS A 286 4.55 -24.75 14.24
CA LYS A 286 5.59 -23.74 14.51
C LYS A 286 7.02 -24.32 14.57
N PRO A 287 7.33 -25.40 15.33
CA PRO A 287 8.71 -25.88 15.43
C PRO A 287 9.27 -26.41 14.10
N LEU A 288 8.42 -26.93 13.21
CA LEU A 288 8.83 -27.53 11.94
C LEU A 288 9.00 -26.50 10.81
N ILE A 289 8.27 -25.38 10.86
CA ILE A 289 8.21 -24.41 9.75
C ILE A 289 8.94 -23.09 10.09
N GLN A 290 9.48 -22.94 11.32
CA GLN A 290 10.11 -21.69 11.78
C GLN A 290 11.21 -21.18 10.84
N LYS A 291 12.08 -22.06 10.32
CA LYS A 291 13.14 -21.64 9.38
C LYS A 291 12.57 -20.99 8.12
N LYS A 292 11.57 -21.63 7.51
CA LYS A 292 10.89 -21.12 6.31
C LYS A 292 10.10 -19.84 6.57
N LEU A 293 9.52 -19.68 7.77
CA LEU A 293 8.86 -18.44 8.16
C LEU A 293 9.86 -17.30 8.30
N ASN A 294 11.00 -17.54 8.95
CA ASN A 294 12.05 -16.53 9.12
C ASN A 294 12.63 -16.09 7.76
N GLU A 295 12.82 -17.03 6.83
CA GLU A 295 13.26 -16.70 5.46
C GLU A 295 12.26 -15.83 4.71
N GLN A 296 10.97 -16.19 4.75
CA GLN A 296 9.92 -15.38 4.13
C GLN A 296 9.80 -14.01 4.79
N LYS A 297 9.93 -13.95 6.11
CA LYS A 297 9.93 -12.70 6.87
C LYS A 297 11.06 -11.80 6.41
N ARG A 298 12.29 -12.31 6.33
CA ARG A 298 13.44 -11.56 5.83
C ARG A 298 13.20 -11.04 4.41
N TYR A 299 12.69 -11.89 3.51
CA TYR A 299 12.37 -11.50 2.13
C TYR A 299 11.34 -10.36 2.05
N PHE A 300 10.27 -10.44 2.85
CA PHE A 300 9.24 -9.39 2.85
C PHE A 300 9.69 -8.11 3.54
N ALA A 301 10.69 -8.18 4.42
CA ALA A 301 11.23 -7.02 5.09
C ALA A 301 12.13 -6.21 4.14
N GLU A 302 12.73 -6.86 3.14
CA GLU A 302 13.56 -6.17 2.15
C GLU A 302 12.74 -5.17 1.29
N PRO A 303 13.36 -4.03 0.92
CA PRO A 303 14.78 -3.70 1.13
C PRO A 303 15.13 -3.09 2.50
N SER A 304 14.15 -2.65 3.31
CA SER A 304 14.41 -1.83 4.50
C SER A 304 14.60 -2.59 5.82
N GLY A 305 14.17 -3.85 5.90
CA GLY A 305 14.28 -4.62 7.14
C GLY A 305 13.24 -4.26 8.21
N GLU A 306 13.26 -5.05 9.29
CA GLU A 306 12.59 -4.74 10.57
C GLU A 306 13.45 -3.86 11.49
#